data_AF-A0A3M6CL41-F1
#
_entry.id   AF-A0A3M6CL41-F1
#
_cell.length_a   1.000
_cell.length_b   1.000
_cell.length_c   1.000
_cell.angle_alpha   90.00
_cell.angle_beta   90.00
_cell.angle_gamma   90.00
#
_symmetry.space_group_name_H-M   'P 1'
#
loop_
_entity.id
_entity.type
_entity.pdbx_description
1 polymer ?
#
loop_
_entity_poly.entity_id
_entity_poly.type
_entity_poly.pdbx_seq_one_letter_code
_entity_poly.pdbx_strand_id
1 'polypeptide(L)'
;MSKNNIWYLAGPFHQYKEDVKSLAKENGLRIVDANATSARDDEAKDVPDVTIKESPRVLIVGGEGSGVDVEALRAALESVGLITESFARQDLSRPDGELSPVAERLFQVFDAVNQGVQSLRNERDGEAEKVIRLQKQVDDLQLQVDKASQADADAKEIADMKARLDAANVTYRVNASKESLQKQVEELSRA
;
A
#
# COMPACT_ATOMS: atom_id res chain seq x y z
N MET A 1 -63.49 -40.22 32.40
CA MET A 1 -62.35 -39.28 32.46
C MET A 1 -61.55 -39.50 31.19
N SER A 2 -61.67 -38.60 30.20
CA SER A 2 -60.87 -38.71 28.99
C SER A 2 -59.39 -38.60 29.39
N LYS A 3 -58.58 -39.58 28.96
CA LYS A 3 -57.14 -39.64 29.20
C LYS A 3 -56.43 -38.67 28.25
N ASN A 4 -56.79 -37.39 28.31
CA ASN A 4 -56.11 -36.37 27.53
C ASN A 4 -54.66 -36.28 28.02
N ASN A 5 -53.73 -36.85 27.26
CA ASN A 5 -52.32 -36.92 27.63
C ASN A 5 -51.40 -36.54 26.46
N ILE A 6 -51.93 -35.91 25.41
CA ILE A 6 -51.14 -35.46 24.27
C ILE A 6 -50.65 -34.04 24.54
N TRP A 7 -49.34 -33.85 24.40
CA TRP A 7 -48.69 -32.55 24.47
C TRP A 7 -48.19 -32.15 23.08
N TYR A 8 -48.85 -31.17 22.48
CA TYR A 8 -48.50 -30.65 21.16
C TYR A 8 -47.37 -29.62 21.28
N LEU A 9 -46.18 -29.97 20.82
CA LEU A 9 -45.02 -29.07 20.77
C LEU A 9 -44.84 -28.49 19.36
N ALA A 10 -44.35 -27.27 19.28
CA ALA A 10 -44.02 -26.61 18.03
C ALA A 10 -42.85 -27.33 17.32
N GLY A 11 -43.14 -28.29 16.43
CA GLY A 11 -42.22 -28.82 15.40
C GLY A 11 -40.89 -29.45 15.85
N PRO A 12 -40.39 -30.50 15.18
CA PRO A 12 -39.06 -31.08 15.45
C PRO A 12 -37.90 -30.12 15.11
N PHE A 13 -38.17 -28.99 14.45
CA PHE A 13 -37.18 -28.00 14.04
C PHE A 13 -36.86 -26.96 15.11
N HIS A 14 -37.59 -26.94 16.23
CA HIS A 14 -37.28 -26.06 17.35
C HIS A 14 -36.43 -26.79 18.39
N GLN A 15 -35.40 -26.11 18.89
CA GLN A 15 -34.69 -26.53 20.09
C GLN A 15 -35.36 -25.88 21.29
N TYR A 16 -35.63 -26.65 22.34
CA TYR A 16 -36.16 -26.13 23.60
C TYR A 16 -35.03 -25.92 24.60
N LYS A 17 -35.18 -24.94 25.50
CA LYS A 17 -34.23 -24.73 26.61
C LYS A 17 -34.33 -25.86 27.64
N GLU A 18 -35.53 -26.36 27.84
CA GLU A 18 -35.87 -27.41 28.78
C GLU A 18 -35.76 -28.80 28.14
N ASP A 19 -35.55 -29.83 28.96
CA ASP A 19 -35.64 -31.21 28.51
C ASP A 19 -37.10 -31.65 28.41
N VAL A 20 -37.69 -31.33 27.26
CA VAL A 20 -39.09 -31.65 26.93
C VAL A 20 -39.41 -33.13 27.04
N LYS A 21 -38.43 -34.02 26.82
CA LYS A 21 -38.65 -35.48 26.89
C LYS A 21 -38.76 -35.95 28.33
N SER A 22 -37.91 -35.42 29.20
CA SER A 22 -37.96 -35.72 30.64
C SER A 22 -39.25 -35.16 31.25
N LEU A 23 -39.62 -33.91 30.92
CA LEU A 23 -40.87 -33.29 31.36
C LEU A 23 -42.12 -34.07 30.92
N ALA A 24 -42.14 -34.53 29.67
CA ALA A 24 -43.26 -35.34 29.18
C ALA A 24 -43.38 -36.66 29.94
N LYS A 25 -42.24 -37.32 30.23
CA LYS A 25 -42.21 -38.59 30.95
C LYS A 25 -42.68 -38.44 32.41
N GLU A 26 -42.25 -37.40 33.10
CA GLU A 26 -42.64 -37.09 34.49
C GLU A 26 -44.14 -36.82 34.60
N ASN A 27 -44.72 -36.14 33.62
CA ASN A 27 -46.14 -35.77 33.60
C ASN A 27 -47.03 -36.81 32.87
N GLY A 28 -46.47 -37.93 32.42
CA GLY A 28 -47.22 -38.98 31.72
C GLY A 28 -47.78 -38.56 30.34
N LEU A 29 -47.14 -37.57 29.71
CA LEU A 29 -47.54 -36.97 28.45
C LEU A 29 -46.88 -37.64 27.23
N ARG A 30 -47.57 -37.60 26.09
CA ARG A 30 -47.06 -38.02 24.79
C ARG A 30 -46.84 -36.79 23.91
N ILE A 31 -45.60 -36.58 23.49
CA ILE A 31 -45.23 -35.46 22.62
C ILE A 31 -45.68 -35.74 21.20
N VAL A 32 -46.43 -34.80 20.62
CA VAL A 32 -46.82 -34.80 19.20
C VAL A 32 -46.44 -33.45 18.61
N ASP A 33 -46.09 -33.43 17.33
CA ASP A 33 -45.86 -32.18 16.60
C ASP A 33 -47.19 -31.45 16.40
N ALA A 34 -47.28 -30.21 16.87
CA ALA A 34 -48.43 -29.33 16.70
C ALA A 34 -48.79 -29.07 15.22
N ASN A 35 -47.84 -29.23 14.29
CA ASN A 35 -48.09 -29.07 12.85
C ASN A 35 -48.62 -30.36 12.19
N ALA A 36 -48.62 -31.50 12.89
CA ALA A 36 -49.07 -32.77 12.32
C ALA A 36 -50.59 -32.84 12.14
N THR A 37 -51.36 -32.04 12.88
CA THR A 37 -52.82 -31.98 12.79
C THR A 37 -53.33 -30.61 13.24
N SER A 38 -54.34 -30.08 12.55
CA SER A 38 -55.07 -28.88 12.98
C SER A 38 -56.09 -29.18 14.09
N ALA A 39 -56.52 -30.43 14.22
CA ALA A 39 -57.41 -30.90 15.28
C ALA A 39 -56.57 -31.35 16.48
N ARG A 40 -56.74 -30.68 17.62
CA ARG A 40 -56.00 -30.96 18.87
C ARG A 40 -56.75 -31.96 19.76
N ASP A 41 -57.11 -33.09 19.15
CA ASP A 41 -57.83 -34.14 19.86
C ASP A 41 -56.96 -34.69 21.00
N ASP A 42 -57.58 -34.99 22.13
CA ASP A 42 -56.97 -35.50 23.37
C ASP A 42 -55.82 -34.64 23.95
N GLU A 43 -55.77 -33.34 23.62
CA GLU A 43 -54.79 -32.39 24.18
C GLU A 43 -54.90 -32.32 25.70
N ALA A 44 -53.77 -32.52 26.36
CA ALA A 44 -53.63 -32.40 27.79
C ALA A 44 -53.90 -30.94 28.22
N LYS A 45 -54.77 -30.78 29.23
CA LYS A 45 -55.14 -29.44 29.72
C LYS A 45 -54.07 -28.79 30.60
N ASP A 46 -53.22 -29.63 31.19
CA ASP A 46 -52.14 -29.23 32.08
C ASP A 46 -50.83 -29.71 31.47
N VAL A 47 -50.08 -28.79 30.87
CA VAL A 47 -48.82 -29.06 30.19
C VAL A 47 -47.74 -28.13 30.73
N PRO A 48 -46.49 -28.61 30.89
CA PRO A 48 -45.38 -27.76 31.29
C PRO A 48 -45.14 -26.61 30.30
N ASP A 49 -44.81 -25.43 30.82
CA ASP A 49 -44.39 -24.29 30.00
C ASP A 49 -42.94 -24.48 29.54
N VAL A 50 -42.68 -24.31 28.24
CA VAL A 50 -41.37 -24.54 27.62
C VAL A 50 -40.99 -23.42 26.69
N THR A 51 -39.72 -23.04 26.72
CA THR A 51 -39.19 -21.92 25.96
C THR A 51 -38.41 -22.42 24.75
N ILE A 52 -38.77 -21.94 23.56
CA ILE A 52 -37.99 -22.17 22.34
C ILE A 52 -36.67 -21.40 22.44
N LYS A 53 -35.56 -22.11 22.24
CA LYS A 53 -34.23 -21.54 22.08
C LYS A 53 -34.19 -20.84 20.71
N GLU A 54 -33.80 -19.57 20.71
CA GLU A 54 -33.60 -18.84 19.45
C GLU A 54 -32.63 -19.61 18.55
N SER A 55 -33.06 -19.88 17.32
CA SER A 55 -32.23 -20.56 16.33
C SER A 55 -31.06 -19.66 15.92
N PRO A 56 -29.89 -20.23 15.57
CA PRO A 56 -28.82 -19.44 14.98
C PRO A 56 -29.33 -18.76 13.71
N ARG A 57 -29.19 -17.44 13.63
CA ARG A 57 -29.52 -16.67 12.41
C ARG A 57 -28.53 -17.10 11.32
N VAL A 58 -29.01 -17.87 10.35
CA VAL A 58 -28.24 -18.19 9.15
C VAL A 58 -28.45 -17.06 8.15
N LEU A 59 -27.33 -16.53 7.62
CA LEU A 59 -27.35 -15.54 6.55
C LEU A 59 -27.88 -16.22 5.27
N ILE A 60 -29.12 -15.91 4.89
CA ILE A 60 -29.67 -16.29 3.59
C ILE A 60 -29.52 -15.08 2.68
N VAL A 61 -28.66 -15.17 1.67
CA VAL A 61 -28.60 -14.13 0.62
C VAL A 61 -29.71 -14.43 -0.37
N GLY A 62 -30.72 -13.54 -0.46
CA GLY A 62 -31.75 -13.56 -1.52
C GLY A 62 -33.14 -14.10 -1.17
N GLY A 63 -33.48 -14.28 0.11
CA GLY A 63 -34.86 -14.57 0.53
C GLY A 63 -35.57 -13.30 1.00
N GLU A 64 -36.89 -13.19 0.81
CA GLU A 64 -37.73 -12.03 1.20
C GLU A 64 -37.65 -11.62 2.69
N GLY A 65 -36.92 -12.36 3.53
CA GLY A 65 -36.66 -12.04 4.94
C GLY A 65 -35.20 -11.68 5.27
N SER A 66 -34.29 -11.57 4.30
CA SER A 66 -32.93 -11.10 4.58
C SER A 66 -32.93 -9.58 4.71
N GLY A 67 -32.67 -9.05 5.92
CA GLY A 67 -32.54 -7.61 6.18
C GLY A 67 -31.32 -6.94 5.54
N VAL A 68 -30.78 -7.52 4.46
CA VAL A 68 -29.68 -6.98 3.66
C VAL A 68 -30.29 -6.42 2.38
N ASP A 69 -30.15 -5.12 2.20
CA ASP A 69 -30.50 -4.44 0.97
C ASP A 69 -29.47 -4.78 -0.11
N VAL A 70 -29.83 -5.72 -0.98
CA VAL A 70 -28.99 -6.20 -2.08
C VAL A 70 -28.71 -5.09 -3.09
N GLU A 71 -29.63 -4.16 -3.29
CA GLU A 71 -29.46 -3.06 -4.24
C GLU A 71 -28.45 -2.04 -3.69
N ALA A 72 -28.54 -1.72 -2.39
CA ALA A 72 -27.54 -0.89 -1.73
C ALA A 72 -26.14 -1.53 -1.77
N LEU A 73 -26.05 -2.86 -1.59
CA LEU A 73 -24.77 -3.58 -1.71
C LEU A 73 -24.21 -3.53 -3.14
N ARG A 74 -25.09 -3.69 -4.14
CA ARG A 74 -24.71 -3.60 -5.56
C ARG A 74 -24.16 -2.21 -5.89
N ALA A 75 -24.88 -1.15 -5.52
CA ALA A 75 -24.44 0.22 -5.72
C ALA A 75 -23.09 0.50 -5.02
N ALA A 76 -22.88 -0.02 -3.81
CA ALA A 76 -21.61 0.11 -3.11
C ALA A 76 -20.45 -0.59 -3.85
N LEU A 77 -20.68 -1.78 -4.42
CA LEU A 77 -19.68 -2.50 -5.21
C LEU A 77 -19.39 -1.80 -6.55
N GLU A 78 -20.39 -1.20 -7.19
CA GLU A 78 -20.20 -0.41 -8.42
C GLU A 78 -19.28 0.79 -8.16
N SER A 79 -19.50 1.54 -7.07
CA SER A 79 -18.62 2.65 -6.68
C SER A 79 -17.19 2.21 -6.37
N VAL A 80 -17.02 1.06 -5.69
CA VAL A 80 -15.69 0.46 -5.45
C VAL A 80 -14.99 0.08 -6.76
N GLY A 81 -15.74 -0.48 -7.71
CA GLY A 81 -15.24 -0.82 -9.04
C GLY A 81 -14.74 0.42 -9.79
N LEU A 82 -15.52 1.50 -9.79
CA LEU A 82 -15.15 2.76 -10.45
C LEU A 82 -13.88 3.40 -9.85
N ILE A 83 -13.76 3.42 -8.51
CA ILE A 83 -12.57 3.94 -7.82
C ILE A 83 -11.34 3.09 -8.17
N THR A 84 -11.49 1.78 -8.20
CA THR A 84 -10.38 0.86 -8.48
C THR A 84 -9.92 0.98 -9.94
N GLU A 85 -10.85 1.08 -10.87
CA GLU A 85 -10.56 1.24 -12.29
C GLU A 85 -9.89 2.59 -12.59
N SER A 86 -10.34 3.69 -11.96
CA SER A 86 -9.69 5.00 -12.13
C SER A 86 -8.28 5.01 -11.53
N PHE A 87 -8.09 4.38 -10.37
CA PHE A 87 -6.74 4.21 -9.82
C PHE A 87 -5.83 3.41 -10.76
N ALA A 88 -6.34 2.32 -11.36
CA ALA A 88 -5.58 1.49 -12.29
C ALA A 88 -5.15 2.27 -13.56
N ARG A 89 -5.97 3.23 -14.00
CA ARG A 89 -5.66 4.15 -15.10
C ARG A 89 -4.75 5.31 -14.72
N GLN A 90 -4.36 5.40 -13.45
CA GLN A 90 -3.59 6.52 -12.88
C GLN A 90 -4.32 7.87 -12.97
N ASP A 91 -5.66 7.84 -13.04
CA ASP A 91 -6.54 9.02 -13.15
C ASP A 91 -7.59 9.05 -12.03
N LEU A 92 -7.18 8.61 -10.83
CA LEU A 92 -8.05 8.45 -9.66
C LEU A 92 -9.07 9.58 -9.56
N SER A 93 -10.33 9.21 -9.78
CA SER A 93 -11.46 10.12 -9.78
C SER A 93 -12.52 9.63 -8.81
N ARG A 94 -13.17 10.59 -8.14
CA ARG A 94 -14.25 10.30 -7.19
C ARG A 94 -15.52 10.02 -8.01
N PRO A 95 -16.18 8.87 -7.83
CA PRO A 95 -17.45 8.61 -8.48
C PRO A 95 -18.52 9.63 -8.05
N ASP A 96 -19.43 9.93 -8.96
CA ASP A 96 -20.57 10.80 -8.67
C ASP A 96 -21.53 10.14 -7.68
N GLY A 97 -22.10 10.93 -6.77
CA GLY A 97 -23.10 10.48 -5.80
C GLY A 97 -22.57 10.26 -4.38
N GLU A 98 -23.42 9.67 -3.54
CA GLU A 98 -23.09 9.34 -2.16
C GLU A 98 -22.29 8.03 -2.11
N LEU A 99 -21.07 8.09 -1.60
CA LEU A 99 -20.21 6.92 -1.46
C LEU A 99 -20.55 6.18 -0.16
N SER A 100 -20.62 4.86 -0.24
CA SER A 100 -20.64 4.04 0.97
C SER A 100 -19.37 4.29 1.79
N PRO A 101 -19.38 4.10 3.12
CA PRO A 101 -18.21 4.30 3.96
C PRO A 101 -16.97 3.52 3.49
N VAL A 102 -17.18 2.34 2.90
CA VAL A 102 -16.11 1.51 2.33
C VAL A 102 -15.52 2.14 1.07
N ALA A 103 -16.37 2.59 0.14
CA ALA A 103 -15.94 3.26 -1.08
C ALA A 103 -15.22 4.58 -0.77
N GLU A 104 -15.74 5.38 0.16
CA GLU A 104 -15.13 6.63 0.60
C GLU A 104 -13.74 6.36 1.22
N ARG A 105 -13.62 5.36 2.10
CA ARG A 105 -12.32 4.99 2.69
C ARG A 105 -11.33 4.51 1.62
N LEU A 106 -11.78 3.73 0.65
CA LEU A 106 -10.93 3.25 -0.45
C LEU A 106 -10.39 4.44 -1.26
N PHE A 107 -11.27 5.38 -1.62
CA PHE A 107 -10.88 6.58 -2.35
C PHE A 107 -9.83 7.39 -1.59
N GLN A 108 -10.05 7.66 -0.29
CA GLN A 108 -9.11 8.40 0.55
C GLN A 108 -7.73 7.74 0.63
N VAL A 109 -7.67 6.42 0.73
CA VAL A 109 -6.41 5.68 0.75
C VAL A 109 -5.70 5.79 -0.59
N PHE A 110 -6.40 5.61 -1.69
CA PHE A 110 -5.82 5.74 -3.03
C PHE A 110 -5.36 7.16 -3.34
N ASP A 111 -6.09 8.18 -2.87
CA ASP A 111 -5.72 9.58 -3.04
C ASP A 111 -4.45 9.90 -2.23
N ALA A 112 -4.37 9.46 -0.98
CA ALA A 112 -3.16 9.60 -0.17
C ALA A 112 -1.95 8.91 -0.79
N VAL A 113 -2.13 7.70 -1.35
CA VAL A 113 -1.06 7.00 -2.08
C VAL A 113 -0.64 7.78 -3.32
N ASN A 114 -1.59 8.29 -4.10
CA ASN A 114 -1.29 9.07 -5.31
C ASN A 114 -0.50 10.35 -4.96
N GLN A 115 -0.93 11.08 -3.94
CA GLN A 115 -0.21 12.26 -3.43
C GLN A 115 1.20 11.90 -2.93
N GLY A 116 1.35 10.79 -2.20
CA GLY A 116 2.64 10.28 -1.76
C GLY A 116 3.58 9.94 -2.92
N VAL A 117 3.08 9.28 -3.96
CA VAL A 117 3.85 8.97 -5.17
C VAL A 117 4.26 10.24 -5.92
N GLN A 118 3.40 11.26 -5.98
CA GLN A 118 3.76 12.54 -6.59
C GLN A 118 4.86 13.26 -5.78
N SER A 119 4.78 13.23 -4.45
CA SER A 119 5.86 13.77 -3.59
C SER A 119 7.19 13.06 -3.88
N LEU A 120 7.19 11.73 -3.92
CA LEU A 120 8.38 10.94 -4.21
C LEU A 120 8.96 11.23 -5.60
N ARG A 121 8.10 11.47 -6.61
CA ARG A 121 8.56 11.88 -7.94
C ARG A 121 9.25 13.23 -7.90
N ASN A 122 8.66 14.21 -7.22
CA ASN A 122 9.25 15.53 -7.08
C ASN A 122 10.60 15.48 -6.33
N GLU A 123 10.69 14.69 -5.26
CA GLU A 123 11.94 14.48 -4.51
C GLU A 123 13.00 13.80 -5.38
N ARG A 124 12.65 12.71 -6.07
CA ARG A 124 13.54 12.01 -7.00
C ARG A 124 14.07 12.96 -8.07
N ASP A 125 13.21 13.77 -8.67
CA ASP A 125 13.59 14.69 -9.73
C ASP A 125 14.51 15.81 -9.18
N GLY A 126 14.21 16.32 -7.98
CA GLY A 126 15.08 17.26 -7.27
C GLY A 126 16.46 16.68 -6.93
N GLU A 127 16.53 15.41 -6.52
CA GLU A 127 17.80 14.71 -6.28
C GLU A 127 18.56 14.44 -7.58
N ALA A 128 17.88 14.07 -8.67
CA ALA A 128 18.50 13.91 -9.98
C ALA A 128 19.17 15.22 -10.45
N GLU A 129 18.50 16.36 -10.27
CA GLU A 129 19.09 17.66 -10.56
C GLU A 129 20.30 17.98 -9.67
N LYS A 130 20.24 17.65 -8.36
CA LYS A 130 21.38 17.82 -7.45
C LYS A 130 22.58 16.99 -7.90
N VAL A 131 22.37 15.74 -8.28
CA VAL A 131 23.42 14.85 -8.80
C VAL A 131 24.05 15.45 -10.05
N ILE A 132 23.26 15.96 -10.99
CA ILE A 132 23.79 16.63 -12.19
C ILE A 132 24.65 17.84 -11.82
N ARG A 133 24.20 18.68 -10.87
CA ARG A 133 24.98 19.84 -10.41
C ARG A 133 26.28 19.43 -9.72
N LEU A 134 26.24 18.43 -8.85
CA LEU A 134 27.41 17.92 -8.14
C LEU A 134 28.41 17.29 -9.11
N GLN A 135 27.94 16.53 -10.11
CA GLN A 135 28.82 15.96 -11.12
C GLN A 135 29.57 17.06 -11.87
N LYS A 136 28.88 18.12 -12.29
CA LYS A 136 29.53 19.27 -12.93
C LYS A 136 30.58 19.93 -12.02
N GLN A 137 30.28 20.09 -10.73
CA GLN A 137 31.25 20.63 -9.79
C GLN A 137 32.48 19.74 -9.62
N VAL A 138 32.29 18.41 -9.58
CA VAL A 138 33.40 17.45 -9.55
C VAL A 138 34.25 17.56 -10.81
N ASP A 139 33.63 17.64 -11.99
CA ASP A 139 34.34 17.80 -13.26
C ASP A 139 35.13 19.12 -13.31
N ASP A 140 34.52 20.22 -12.88
CA ASP A 140 35.15 21.54 -12.82
C ASP A 140 36.33 21.56 -11.83
N LEU A 141 36.19 20.91 -10.67
CA LEU A 141 37.27 20.77 -9.68
C LEU A 141 38.39 19.89 -10.20
N GLN A 142 38.08 18.78 -10.87
CA GLN A 142 39.09 17.92 -11.48
C GLN A 142 39.90 18.69 -12.52
N LEU A 143 39.24 19.47 -13.38
CA LEU A 143 39.92 20.34 -14.35
C LEU A 143 40.82 21.39 -13.67
N GLN A 144 40.43 21.91 -12.51
CA GLN A 144 41.27 22.85 -11.76
C GLN A 144 42.49 22.15 -11.15
N VAL A 145 42.33 20.96 -10.59
CA VAL A 145 43.43 20.15 -10.04
C VAL A 145 44.43 19.77 -11.14
N ASP A 146 43.95 19.37 -12.31
CA ASP A 146 44.80 19.00 -13.44
C ASP A 146 45.60 20.22 -13.94
N LYS A 147 44.95 21.39 -14.06
CA LYS A 147 45.62 22.65 -14.43
C LYS A 147 46.68 23.08 -13.42
N ALA A 148 46.37 23.00 -12.12
CA ALA A 148 47.32 23.34 -11.07
C ALA A 148 48.53 22.40 -11.10
N SER A 149 48.30 21.10 -11.27
CA SER A 149 49.36 20.09 -11.37
C SER A 149 50.26 20.31 -12.59
N GLN A 150 49.68 20.70 -13.73
CA GLN A 150 50.44 21.07 -14.93
C GLN A 150 51.26 22.34 -14.71
N ALA A 151 50.70 23.36 -14.06
CA ALA A 151 51.43 24.59 -13.76
C ALA A 151 52.63 24.34 -12.83
N ASP A 152 52.46 23.47 -11.82
CA ASP A 152 53.55 23.08 -10.92
C ASP A 152 54.66 22.28 -11.65
N ALA A 153 54.27 21.35 -12.53
CA ALA A 153 55.23 20.61 -13.37
C ALA A 153 55.99 21.54 -14.32
N ASP A 154 55.29 22.44 -15.01
CA ASP A 154 55.88 23.43 -15.91
C ASP A 154 56.84 24.37 -15.15
N ALA A 155 56.47 24.83 -13.96
CA ALA A 155 57.33 25.67 -13.14
C ALA A 155 58.63 24.95 -12.74
N LYS A 156 58.54 23.66 -12.40
CA LYS A 156 59.71 22.83 -12.09
C LYS A 156 60.61 22.62 -13.31
N GLU A 157 60.04 22.30 -14.47
CA GLU A 157 60.81 22.14 -15.71
C GLU A 157 61.49 23.45 -16.15
N ILE A 158 60.80 24.60 -16.00
CA ILE A 158 61.39 25.92 -16.27
C ILE A 158 62.57 26.19 -15.32
N ALA A 159 62.44 25.87 -14.04
CA ALA A 159 63.53 26.03 -13.07
C ALA A 159 64.74 25.14 -13.42
N ASP A 160 64.50 23.88 -13.79
CA ASP A 160 65.55 22.94 -14.20
C ASP A 160 66.26 23.40 -15.49
N MET A 161 65.51 23.91 -16.47
CA MET A 161 66.10 24.48 -17.71
C MET A 161 66.96 25.71 -17.42
N LYS A 162 66.47 26.63 -16.56
CA LYS A 162 67.25 27.81 -16.15
C LYS A 162 68.55 27.41 -15.46
N ALA A 163 68.50 26.47 -14.52
CA ALA A 163 69.69 25.96 -13.85
C ALA A 163 70.74 25.36 -14.81
N ARG A 164 70.31 24.68 -15.88
CA ARG A 164 71.21 24.17 -16.93
C ARG A 164 71.86 25.28 -17.75
N LEU A 165 71.08 26.30 -18.14
CA LEU A 165 71.59 27.47 -18.86
C LEU A 165 72.59 28.25 -17.99
N ASP A 166 72.28 28.42 -16.70
CA ASP A 166 73.17 29.08 -15.73
C ASP A 166 74.48 28.30 -15.55
N ALA A 167 74.43 26.96 -15.46
CA ALA A 167 75.63 26.13 -15.38
C ALA A 167 76.50 26.20 -16.63
N ALA A 168 75.90 26.42 -17.81
CA ALA A 168 76.59 26.65 -19.08
C ALA A 168 76.95 28.13 -19.32
N ASN A 169 76.67 29.01 -18.37
CA ASN A 169 76.92 30.45 -18.42
C ASN A 169 76.23 31.16 -19.60
N VAL A 170 75.03 30.69 -19.99
CA VAL A 170 74.23 31.21 -21.10
C VAL A 170 73.18 32.19 -20.59
N THR A 171 73.22 33.42 -21.09
CA THR A 171 72.27 34.47 -20.70
C THR A 171 70.89 34.25 -21.32
N TYR A 172 69.85 34.22 -20.49
CA TYR A 172 68.45 34.16 -20.91
C TYR A 172 67.62 35.32 -20.36
N ARG A 173 66.42 35.54 -20.92
CA ARG A 173 65.48 36.54 -20.38
C ARG A 173 64.76 35.96 -19.16
N VAL A 174 64.66 36.73 -18.08
CA VAL A 174 64.02 36.31 -16.81
C VAL A 174 62.59 35.77 -17.00
N ASN A 175 61.83 36.38 -17.92
CA ASN A 175 60.46 36.00 -18.28
C ASN A 175 60.37 35.26 -19.63
N ALA A 176 61.42 34.53 -20.02
CA ALA A 176 61.37 33.70 -21.23
C ALA A 176 60.31 32.60 -21.10
N SER A 177 59.60 32.31 -22.21
CA SER A 177 58.63 31.21 -22.26
C SER A 177 59.34 29.85 -22.16
N LYS A 178 58.60 28.83 -21.71
CA LYS A 178 59.09 27.44 -21.62
C LYS A 178 59.73 26.96 -22.94
N GLU A 179 59.05 27.15 -24.07
CA GLU A 179 59.58 26.81 -25.39
C GLU A 179 60.87 27.56 -25.76
N SER A 180 60.98 28.83 -25.37
CA SER A 180 62.18 29.62 -25.64
C SER A 180 63.38 29.10 -24.85
N LEU A 181 63.17 28.74 -23.58
CA LEU A 181 64.22 28.14 -22.74
C LEU A 181 64.61 26.75 -23.26
N GLN A 182 63.62 25.96 -23.70
CA GLN A 182 63.86 24.62 -24.22
C GLN A 182 64.71 24.63 -25.48
N LYS A 183 64.44 25.53 -26.43
CA LYS A 183 65.28 25.69 -27.62
C LYS A 183 66.73 26.02 -27.29
N GLN A 184 66.97 26.90 -26.31
CA GLN A 184 68.34 27.26 -25.88
C GLN A 184 69.07 26.08 -25.24
N VAL A 185 68.37 25.28 -24.43
CA VAL A 185 68.94 24.05 -23.85
C VAL A 185 69.25 23.02 -24.95
N GLU A 186 68.40 22.88 -25.95
CA GLU A 186 68.64 22.00 -27.10
C GLU A 186 69.84 22.46 -27.95
N GLU A 187 69.97 23.76 -28.20
CA GLU A 187 71.12 24.33 -28.89
C GLU A 187 72.43 24.08 -28.13
N LEU A 188 72.43 24.19 -26.80
CA LEU A 188 73.60 23.83 -25.98
C LEU A 188 73.99 22.36 -26.13
N SER A 189 73.02 21.46 -26.27
CA SER A 189 73.31 20.03 -26.44
C SER A 189 73.83 19.67 -27.83
N ARG A 190 73.72 20.58 -28.82
CA ARG A 190 74.21 20.40 -30.19
C ARG A 190 75.56 21.07 -30.46
N ALA A 191 76.03 21.92 -29.54
CA ALA A 191 77.33 22.59 -29.59
C ALA A 191 78.42 21.71 -28.97
#